data_AF-A0A9P6GBL8-F1
#
_entry.id   AF-A0A9P6GBL8-F1
#
_cell.length_a   1.000
_cell.length_b   1.000
_cell.length_c   1.000
_cell.angle_alpha   90.00
_cell.angle_beta   90.00
_cell.angle_gamma   90.00
#
_symmetry.space_group_name_H-M   'P 1'
#
loop_
_entity.id
_entity.type
_entity.pdbx_description
1 polymer ?
#
loop_
_entity_poly.entity_id
_entity_poly.type
_entity_poly.pdbx_seq_one_letter_code
_entity_poly.pdbx_strand_id
1 'polypeptide(L)'
;MATSGADTTRAKVSTQNMQYDAIGSKYGDIKSKPATQPEPPSVVEALGDWQGSFGLRAYMQVPGVWSGLILDLLVLSGCIIRTMQAGPSDAPQGRCSQAVDLACGLGFYSALLVKLGAASVHGYDISSTMVEAARKAHPHPNLHFEVADCSAPENLPTVEKPFDVVFAGWFLNYAGTESELTSMFRVIAQNLAVGGKFVGVTTNVTDPWVKEDKKRFYGIDVDVLEKEYIAPDTRCEVGIKARVTVLSEPPFSFDVFQFRSEVYERCAKEAGLQVIWREHVLPDDERKQTGFWDEWLRRPTSSIIEAIHCSR
;
A
#
# COMPACT_ATOMS: atom_id res chain seq x y z
N MET A 1 18.19 42.55 33.95
CA MET A 1 17.88 41.10 33.93
C MET A 1 16.68 40.92 33.03
N ALA A 2 16.90 40.47 31.80
CA ALA A 2 15.85 40.06 30.88
C ALA A 2 16.24 38.66 30.41
N THR A 3 15.59 37.63 30.96
CA THR A 3 15.75 36.24 30.54
C THR A 3 14.80 35.98 29.39
N SER A 4 15.34 35.86 28.18
CA SER A 4 14.64 35.35 27.02
C SER A 4 14.38 33.85 27.20
N GLY A 5 13.10 33.47 27.22
CA GLY A 5 12.68 32.08 27.12
C GLY A 5 12.99 31.55 25.72
N ALA A 6 13.87 30.55 25.66
CA ALA A 6 14.09 29.79 24.44
C ALA A 6 12.96 28.76 24.32
N ASP A 7 11.99 29.09 23.48
CA ASP A 7 11.02 28.13 22.95
C ASP A 7 11.77 27.17 22.02
N THR A 8 11.90 25.91 22.44
CA THR A 8 12.54 24.86 21.64
C THR A 8 11.44 24.01 21.03
N THR A 9 10.93 24.47 19.89
CA THR A 9 10.17 23.64 18.95
C THR A 9 11.08 22.55 18.40
N ARG A 10 11.08 21.40 19.08
CA ARG A 10 11.70 20.18 18.56
C ARG A 10 10.90 19.77 17.32
N ALA A 11 11.43 20.07 16.13
CA ALA A 11 10.89 19.59 14.87
C ALA A 11 10.69 18.06 14.98
N LYS A 12 9.46 17.60 14.74
CA LYS A 12 9.14 16.17 14.64
C LYS A 12 9.92 15.64 13.43
N VAL A 13 10.91 14.79 13.66
CA VAL A 13 11.66 14.14 12.58
C VAL A 13 10.82 12.97 12.10
N SER A 14 10.28 13.08 10.88
CA SER A 14 9.55 12.00 10.23
C SER A 14 10.47 10.80 10.01
N THR A 15 10.01 9.59 10.33
CA THR A 15 10.69 8.32 10.02
C THR A 15 10.47 7.91 8.57
N GLN A 16 9.50 8.52 7.88
CA GLN A 16 9.37 8.38 6.43
C GLN A 16 10.62 8.97 5.79
N ASN A 17 11.19 8.22 4.87
CA ASN A 17 12.47 8.56 4.30
C ASN A 17 12.52 8.16 2.84
N MET A 18 13.49 8.75 2.15
CA MET A 18 13.73 8.53 0.74
C MET A 18 14.69 7.35 0.53
N GLN A 19 14.55 6.26 1.31
CA GLN A 19 15.36 5.04 1.11
C GLN A 19 15.29 4.53 -0.34
N TYR A 20 14.23 4.90 -1.08
CA TYR A 20 14.02 4.57 -2.48
C TYR A 20 14.71 5.48 -3.49
N ASP A 21 15.20 6.67 -3.12
CA ASP A 21 15.80 7.60 -4.09
C ASP A 21 17.09 7.03 -4.72
N ALA A 22 17.84 6.23 -3.96
CA ALA A 22 18.99 5.48 -4.46
C ALA A 22 18.59 4.23 -5.30
N ILE A 23 17.30 3.89 -5.31
CA ILE A 23 16.71 2.68 -5.92
C ILE A 23 15.86 3.06 -7.15
N GLY A 24 15.43 4.31 -7.29
CA GLY A 24 14.35 4.75 -8.17
C GLY A 24 14.40 4.28 -9.63
N SER A 25 15.57 4.29 -10.28
CA SER A 25 15.70 3.77 -11.65
C SER A 25 15.60 2.23 -11.73
N LYS A 26 16.03 1.50 -10.69
CA LYS A 26 16.02 0.03 -10.66
C LYS A 26 14.61 -0.54 -10.67
N TYR A 27 13.64 0.17 -10.08
CA TYR A 27 12.23 -0.20 -10.09
C TYR A 27 11.62 -0.15 -11.50
N GLY A 28 12.09 0.77 -12.35
CA GLY A 28 11.69 0.87 -13.76
C GLY A 28 12.33 -0.20 -14.66
N ASP A 29 13.56 -0.58 -14.36
CA ASP A 29 14.37 -1.54 -15.15
C ASP A 29 13.95 -3.01 -14.99
N ILE A 30 13.11 -3.31 -13.98
CA ILE A 30 12.47 -4.62 -13.79
C ILE A 30 11.69 -5.05 -15.06
N LYS A 31 11.25 -4.12 -15.91
CA LYS A 31 10.50 -4.39 -17.16
C LYS A 31 11.31 -5.03 -18.32
N SER A 32 12.58 -5.41 -18.13
CA SER A 32 13.50 -5.60 -19.27
C SER A 32 14.10 -7.00 -19.50
N LYS A 33 13.64 -8.08 -18.85
CA LYS A 33 14.13 -9.45 -19.18
C LYS A 33 12.99 -10.40 -19.63
N PRO A 34 13.12 -11.12 -20.77
CA PRO A 34 12.04 -11.92 -21.35
C PRO A 34 12.01 -13.36 -20.79
N ALA A 35 10.82 -13.89 -20.47
CA ALA A 35 10.37 -15.26 -20.81
C ALA A 35 9.00 -15.64 -20.19
N THR A 36 8.15 -16.18 -21.07
CA THR A 36 6.93 -17.01 -20.92
C THR A 36 5.76 -16.50 -20.06
N GLN A 37 4.67 -16.14 -20.76
CA GLN A 37 3.39 -15.65 -20.24
C GLN A 37 2.64 -16.71 -19.42
N PRO A 38 1.95 -16.35 -18.32
CA PRO A 38 0.93 -17.23 -17.74
C PRO A 38 -0.27 -17.31 -18.69
N GLU A 39 -0.88 -18.50 -18.81
CA GLU A 39 -1.95 -18.69 -19.78
C GLU A 39 -3.23 -17.92 -19.36
N PRO A 40 -3.98 -17.36 -20.32
CA PRO A 40 -5.19 -16.54 -20.09
C PRO A 40 -6.28 -17.08 -19.14
N PRO A 41 -6.51 -18.40 -18.94
CA PRO A 41 -7.67 -18.89 -18.18
C PRO A 41 -7.66 -18.51 -16.69
N SER A 42 -6.51 -18.55 -16.03
CA SER A 42 -6.40 -18.41 -14.56
C SER A 42 -6.76 -17.03 -14.02
N VAL A 43 -6.55 -15.98 -14.81
CA VAL A 43 -6.87 -14.59 -14.40
C VAL A 43 -8.33 -14.25 -14.70
N VAL A 44 -8.92 -14.84 -15.74
CA VAL A 44 -10.34 -14.63 -16.07
C VAL A 44 -11.25 -15.35 -15.06
N GLU A 45 -10.84 -16.54 -14.60
CA GLU A 45 -11.59 -17.33 -13.60
C GLU A 45 -11.60 -16.66 -12.20
N ALA A 46 -10.49 -16.01 -11.81
CA ALA A 46 -10.43 -15.23 -10.57
C ALA A 46 -11.23 -13.91 -10.59
N LEU A 47 -11.62 -13.41 -11.78
CA LEU A 47 -12.24 -12.10 -11.97
C LEU A 47 -13.74 -12.14 -12.33
N GLY A 48 -14.29 -13.31 -12.65
CA GLY A 48 -15.71 -13.47 -13.04
C GLY A 48 -16.08 -12.78 -14.37
N ASP A 49 -17.29 -13.06 -14.88
CA ASP A 49 -17.79 -12.62 -16.19
C ASP A 49 -17.86 -11.09 -16.35
N TRP A 50 -16.74 -10.46 -16.68
CA TRP A 50 -16.66 -9.04 -17.01
C TRP A 50 -16.82 -8.84 -18.53
N GLN A 51 -18.03 -8.45 -18.96
CA GLN A 51 -18.36 -8.11 -20.36
C GLN A 51 -18.00 -6.66 -20.73
N GLY A 52 -16.85 -6.16 -20.29
CA GLY A 52 -16.29 -4.89 -20.75
C GLY A 52 -15.38 -5.13 -21.96
N SER A 53 -15.74 -4.62 -23.13
CA SER A 53 -14.98 -4.79 -24.36
C SER A 53 -13.64 -4.04 -24.31
N PHE A 54 -12.56 -4.65 -23.79
CA PHE A 54 -11.17 -4.50 -24.24
C PHE A 54 -10.27 -5.44 -23.42
N GLY A 55 -9.65 -6.41 -24.12
CA GLY A 55 -9.12 -7.62 -23.52
C GLY A 55 -7.87 -7.47 -22.66
N LEU A 56 -7.83 -8.30 -21.61
CA LEU A 56 -6.73 -8.63 -20.69
C LEU A 56 -5.36 -8.87 -21.38
N ARG A 57 -5.33 -9.12 -22.69
CA ARG A 57 -4.12 -9.27 -23.52
C ARG A 57 -3.13 -8.10 -23.39
N ALA A 58 -3.59 -6.87 -23.13
CA ALA A 58 -2.70 -5.73 -22.96
C ALA A 58 -1.97 -5.73 -21.59
N TYR A 59 -2.52 -6.41 -20.57
CA TYR A 59 -1.91 -6.55 -19.24
C TYR A 59 -0.76 -7.56 -19.24
N MET A 60 -0.85 -8.57 -20.12
CA MET A 60 0.12 -9.65 -20.28
C MET A 60 1.27 -9.34 -21.27
N GLN A 61 1.27 -8.16 -21.90
CA GLN A 61 2.33 -7.74 -22.83
C GLN A 61 3.48 -6.95 -22.17
N VAL A 62 3.48 -6.81 -20.84
CA VAL A 62 4.65 -6.28 -20.10
C VAL A 62 5.64 -7.43 -19.86
N PRO A 63 6.84 -7.42 -20.46
CA PRO A 63 7.78 -8.54 -20.32
C PRO A 63 8.47 -8.53 -18.93
N GLY A 64 8.49 -9.70 -18.27
CA GLY A 64 9.47 -10.05 -17.24
C GLY A 64 9.05 -9.92 -15.76
N VAL A 65 9.48 -10.94 -14.99
CA VAL A 65 9.82 -11.00 -13.54
C VAL A 65 8.93 -11.90 -12.66
N TRP A 66 9.59 -12.85 -12.00
CA TRP A 66 9.16 -13.42 -10.71
C TRP A 66 10.02 -12.80 -9.61
N SER A 67 9.52 -11.73 -9.01
CA SER A 67 9.99 -11.16 -7.75
C SER A 67 8.77 -11.05 -6.84
N GLY A 68 8.93 -11.15 -5.52
CA GLY A 68 7.79 -11.26 -4.60
C GLY A 68 6.81 -10.11 -4.61
N LEU A 69 7.26 -8.94 -5.07
CA LEU A 69 6.39 -7.80 -5.32
C LEU A 69 5.27 -8.10 -6.33
N ILE A 70 5.49 -8.91 -7.36
CA ILE A 70 4.45 -9.23 -8.36
C ILE A 70 3.39 -10.19 -7.80
N LEU A 71 3.78 -11.09 -6.90
CA LEU A 71 2.83 -11.98 -6.25
C LEU A 71 1.94 -11.23 -5.26
N ASP A 72 2.54 -10.30 -4.50
CA ASP A 72 1.81 -9.33 -3.70
C ASP A 72 0.85 -8.55 -4.61
N LEU A 73 1.32 -7.98 -5.72
CA LEU A 73 0.46 -7.24 -6.66
C LEU A 73 -0.75 -8.06 -7.15
N LEU A 74 -0.63 -9.36 -7.38
CA LEU A 74 -1.74 -10.23 -7.80
C LEU A 74 -2.77 -10.47 -6.68
N VAL A 75 -2.31 -10.85 -5.49
CA VAL A 75 -3.17 -11.06 -4.31
C VAL A 75 -3.86 -9.74 -3.92
N LEU A 76 -3.12 -8.64 -3.99
CA LEU A 76 -3.59 -7.30 -3.65
C LEU A 76 -4.57 -6.75 -4.68
N SER A 77 -4.37 -7.04 -5.97
CA SER A 77 -5.33 -6.67 -7.02
C SER A 77 -6.71 -7.30 -6.77
N GLY A 78 -6.77 -8.57 -6.35
CA GLY A 78 -8.04 -9.23 -6.00
C GLY A 78 -8.77 -8.55 -4.83
N CYS A 79 -8.03 -8.16 -3.79
CA CYS A 79 -8.59 -7.42 -2.65
C CYS A 79 -9.09 -6.02 -3.04
N ILE A 80 -8.30 -5.27 -3.81
CA ILE A 80 -8.68 -3.93 -4.31
C ILE A 80 -9.93 -4.02 -5.18
N ILE A 81 -9.98 -5.01 -6.08
CA ILE A 81 -11.13 -5.24 -6.96
C ILE A 81 -12.38 -5.52 -6.14
N ARG A 82 -12.32 -6.41 -5.14
CA ARG A 82 -13.45 -6.70 -4.26
C ARG A 82 -13.94 -5.43 -3.56
N THR A 83 -13.05 -4.58 -3.05
CA THR A 83 -13.47 -3.35 -2.35
C THR A 83 -14.05 -2.30 -3.28
N MET A 84 -13.50 -2.14 -4.50
CA MET A 84 -14.01 -1.29 -5.57
C MET A 84 -15.37 -1.77 -6.09
N GLN A 85 -15.58 -3.08 -6.20
CA GLN A 85 -16.85 -3.69 -6.61
C GLN A 85 -17.91 -3.65 -5.50
N ALA A 86 -17.49 -3.72 -4.23
CA ALA A 86 -18.39 -3.67 -3.08
C ALA A 86 -18.85 -2.24 -2.73
N GLY A 87 -18.78 -1.27 -3.66
CA GLY A 87 -19.42 0.04 -3.49
C GLY A 87 -20.84 -0.12 -2.94
N PRO A 88 -21.37 0.88 -2.20
CA PRO A 88 -22.68 0.74 -1.55
C PRO A 88 -23.69 0.18 -2.56
N SER A 89 -24.42 -0.87 -2.19
CA SER A 89 -25.46 -1.48 -3.03
C SER A 89 -26.52 -0.46 -3.51
N ASP A 90 -26.54 0.71 -2.87
CA ASP A 90 -27.45 1.82 -3.12
C ASP A 90 -26.75 3.06 -3.71
N ALA A 91 -25.46 2.98 -4.07
CA ALA A 91 -24.80 4.05 -4.81
C ALA A 91 -25.37 4.06 -6.23
N PRO A 92 -25.95 5.18 -6.70
CA PRO A 92 -26.56 5.22 -8.02
C PRO A 92 -25.52 4.81 -9.07
N GLN A 93 -25.87 3.82 -9.90
CA GLN A 93 -25.14 3.50 -11.12
C GLN A 93 -24.83 4.81 -11.85
N GLY A 94 -23.55 5.23 -11.87
CA GLY A 94 -23.12 6.49 -12.50
C GLY A 94 -22.31 7.46 -11.63
N ARG A 95 -21.97 7.15 -10.37
CA ARG A 95 -21.02 8.00 -9.62
C ARG A 95 -19.57 7.75 -10.08
N CYS A 96 -19.02 8.72 -10.81
CA CYS A 96 -17.60 8.81 -11.18
C CYS A 96 -16.73 8.86 -9.91
N SER A 97 -16.13 7.74 -9.52
CA SER A 97 -15.35 7.63 -8.27
C SER A 97 -14.07 8.47 -8.37
N GLN A 98 -13.88 9.39 -7.43
CA GLN A 98 -12.60 10.08 -7.22
C GLN A 98 -11.73 9.24 -6.29
N ALA A 99 -10.48 8.97 -6.66
CA ALA A 99 -9.56 8.22 -5.81
C ALA A 99 -8.24 8.94 -5.55
N VAL A 100 -7.62 8.62 -4.42
CA VAL A 100 -6.25 9.01 -4.10
C VAL A 100 -5.42 7.77 -3.75
N ASP A 101 -4.18 7.74 -4.17
CA ASP A 101 -3.19 6.69 -3.91
C ASP A 101 -2.01 7.30 -3.13
N LEU A 102 -1.93 6.99 -1.84
CA LEU A 102 -0.93 7.51 -0.91
C LEU A 102 0.29 6.58 -0.86
N ALA A 103 1.48 7.15 -1.06
CA ALA A 103 2.72 6.41 -1.35
C ALA A 103 2.61 5.58 -2.64
N CYS A 104 2.24 6.25 -3.73
CA CYS A 104 1.87 5.59 -4.98
C CYS A 104 3.03 4.88 -5.70
N GLY A 105 4.29 5.17 -5.33
CA GLY A 105 5.49 4.63 -5.97
C GLY A 105 5.47 4.83 -7.48
N LEU A 106 5.62 3.74 -8.24
CA LEU A 106 5.55 3.75 -9.71
C LEU A 106 4.15 3.95 -10.29
N GLY A 107 3.11 4.15 -9.48
CA GLY A 107 1.74 4.40 -9.93
C GLY A 107 0.99 3.16 -10.43
N PHE A 108 1.44 1.95 -10.07
CA PHE A 108 0.81 0.71 -10.51
C PHE A 108 -0.66 0.61 -10.06
N TYR A 109 -0.91 0.85 -8.77
CA TYR A 109 -2.27 0.81 -8.21
C TYR A 109 -3.10 2.00 -8.67
N SER A 110 -2.49 3.17 -8.82
CA SER A 110 -3.17 4.33 -9.42
C SER A 110 -3.71 3.98 -10.82
N ALA A 111 -2.89 3.35 -11.66
CA ALA A 111 -3.32 2.90 -12.98
C ALA A 111 -4.36 1.78 -12.94
N LEU A 112 -4.29 0.88 -11.95
CA LEU A 112 -5.32 -0.14 -11.72
C LEU A 112 -6.66 0.51 -11.35
N LEU A 113 -6.67 1.50 -10.44
CA LEU A 113 -7.89 2.20 -10.02
C LEU A 113 -8.60 2.87 -11.21
N VAL A 114 -7.85 3.50 -12.13
CA VAL A 114 -8.43 4.02 -13.38
C VAL A 114 -9.01 2.92 -14.25
N LYS A 115 -8.32 1.79 -14.41
CA LYS A 115 -8.84 0.64 -15.17
C LYS A 115 -10.11 0.05 -14.56
N LEU A 116 -10.25 0.14 -13.24
CA LEU A 116 -11.44 -0.27 -12.50
C LEU A 116 -12.58 0.77 -12.55
N GLY A 117 -12.42 1.86 -13.30
CA GLY A 117 -13.47 2.84 -13.55
C GLY A 117 -13.41 4.09 -12.67
N ALA A 118 -12.33 4.31 -11.92
CA ALA A 118 -12.13 5.60 -11.25
C ALA A 118 -12.06 6.72 -12.30
N ALA A 119 -12.83 7.78 -12.07
CA ALA A 119 -12.94 8.90 -13.00
C ALA A 119 -11.75 9.86 -12.92
N SER A 120 -11.10 9.91 -11.75
CA SER A 120 -9.82 10.58 -11.54
C SER A 120 -9.08 9.87 -10.41
N VAL A 121 -7.76 9.74 -10.55
CA VAL A 121 -6.89 9.23 -9.49
C VAL A 121 -5.70 10.16 -9.30
N HIS A 122 -5.50 10.60 -8.06
CA HIS A 122 -4.35 11.38 -7.64
C HIS A 122 -3.37 10.48 -6.87
N GLY A 123 -2.17 10.26 -7.41
CA GLY A 123 -1.08 9.55 -6.75
C GLY A 123 -0.09 10.52 -6.11
N TYR A 124 0.20 10.31 -4.83
CA TYR A 124 1.22 11.06 -4.09
C TYR A 124 2.33 10.14 -3.62
N ASP A 125 3.58 10.55 -3.82
CA ASP A 125 4.74 9.88 -3.26
C ASP A 125 5.79 10.90 -2.80
N ILE A 126 6.55 10.57 -1.75
CA ILE A 126 7.61 11.46 -1.24
C ILE A 126 8.80 11.54 -2.20
N SER A 127 9.01 10.50 -3.03
CA SER A 127 10.12 10.42 -3.97
C SER A 127 9.76 11.07 -5.31
N SER A 128 10.46 12.15 -5.65
CA SER A 128 10.36 12.77 -6.98
C SER A 128 10.71 11.81 -8.11
N THR A 129 11.68 10.92 -7.87
CA THR A 129 12.10 9.90 -8.85
C THR A 129 10.96 8.91 -9.14
N MET A 130 10.23 8.48 -8.11
CA MET A 130 9.07 7.58 -8.28
C MET A 130 7.94 8.26 -9.03
N VAL A 131 7.61 9.50 -8.66
CA VAL A 131 6.57 10.29 -9.33
C VAL A 131 6.89 10.52 -10.80
N GLU A 132 8.13 10.87 -11.14
CA GLU A 132 8.56 11.01 -12.54
C GLU A 132 8.44 9.70 -13.32
N ALA A 133 8.84 8.59 -12.72
CA ALA A 133 8.70 7.27 -13.34
C ALA A 133 7.23 6.87 -13.53
N ALA A 134 6.36 7.16 -12.56
CA ALA A 134 4.93 6.91 -12.63
C ALA A 134 4.27 7.70 -13.77
N ARG A 135 4.56 9.00 -13.89
CA ARG A 135 4.08 9.86 -14.99
C ARG A 135 4.49 9.31 -16.36
N LYS A 136 5.73 8.82 -16.49
CA LYS A 136 6.24 8.25 -17.74
C LYS A 136 5.61 6.89 -18.05
N ALA A 137 5.38 6.05 -17.03
CA ALA A 137 4.85 4.71 -17.18
C ALA A 137 3.34 4.68 -17.46
N HIS A 138 2.60 5.66 -16.95
CA HIS A 138 1.14 5.68 -16.98
C HIS A 138 0.57 7.01 -17.51
N PRO A 139 0.86 7.39 -18.76
CA PRO A 139 0.27 8.59 -19.36
C PRO A 139 -1.23 8.36 -19.60
N HIS A 140 -2.08 8.94 -18.75
CA HIS A 140 -3.53 8.84 -18.86
C HIS A 140 -4.18 10.15 -18.39
N PRO A 141 -5.22 10.67 -19.08
CA PRO A 141 -5.83 11.97 -18.74
C PRO A 141 -6.44 12.02 -17.33
N ASN A 142 -6.84 10.87 -16.79
CA ASN A 142 -7.44 10.74 -15.45
C ASN A 142 -6.42 10.34 -14.37
N LEU A 143 -5.11 10.31 -14.69
CA LEU A 143 -4.05 10.03 -13.72
C LEU A 143 -3.23 11.28 -13.49
N HIS A 144 -3.13 11.66 -12.22
CA HIS A 144 -2.34 12.79 -11.76
C HIS A 144 -1.35 12.29 -10.73
N PHE A 145 -0.08 12.65 -10.86
CA PHE A 145 0.96 12.25 -9.92
C PHE A 145 1.69 13.48 -9.42
N GLU A 146 1.88 13.59 -8.11
CA GLU A 146 2.52 14.72 -7.44
C GLU A 146 3.46 14.27 -6.32
N VAL A 147 4.49 15.08 -6.04
CA VAL A 147 5.44 14.79 -4.97
C VAL A 147 4.88 15.37 -3.67
N ALA A 148 4.65 14.52 -2.67
CA ALA A 148 4.21 14.94 -1.34
C ALA A 148 4.59 13.92 -0.26
N ASP A 149 4.99 14.41 0.91
CA ASP A 149 5.13 13.58 2.11
C ASP A 149 3.74 13.34 2.73
N CYS A 150 3.18 12.17 2.48
CA CYS A 150 1.85 11.80 2.96
C CYS A 150 1.79 11.52 4.48
N SER A 151 2.87 11.70 5.25
CA SER A 151 2.91 11.39 6.69
C SER A 151 2.16 12.40 7.57
N ALA A 152 1.85 13.58 7.04
CA ALA A 152 1.17 14.63 7.79
C ALA A 152 0.09 15.35 6.94
N PRO A 153 -1.08 15.64 7.52
CA PRO A 153 -2.16 16.42 6.89
C PRO A 153 -1.73 17.67 6.12
N GLU A 154 -0.87 18.47 6.74
CA GLU A 154 -0.43 19.77 6.26
C GLU A 154 0.43 19.71 4.98
N ASN A 155 0.95 18.53 4.64
CA ASN A 155 1.81 18.32 3.48
C ASN A 155 1.02 18.06 2.19
N LEU A 156 -0.27 17.77 2.30
CA LEU A 156 -1.14 17.51 1.16
C LEU A 156 -2.01 18.75 0.88
N PRO A 157 -2.36 19.00 -0.39
CA PRO A 157 -3.26 20.08 -0.71
C PRO A 157 -4.61 19.86 -0.03
N THR A 158 -5.17 20.94 0.52
CA THR A 158 -6.54 20.90 1.05
C THR A 158 -7.49 20.50 -0.07
N VAL A 159 -8.11 19.34 0.07
CA VAL A 159 -9.11 18.86 -0.89
C VAL A 159 -10.43 19.59 -0.69
N GLU A 160 -10.89 20.30 -1.73
CA GLU A 160 -12.22 20.91 -1.75
C GLU A 160 -13.33 19.86 -1.69
N LYS A 161 -13.06 18.67 -2.25
CA LYS A 161 -13.94 17.51 -2.25
C LYS A 161 -13.14 16.27 -1.85
N PRO A 162 -13.45 15.63 -0.72
CA PRO A 162 -12.84 14.36 -0.33
C PRO A 162 -13.08 13.27 -1.38
N PHE A 163 -12.19 12.27 -1.41
CA PHE A 163 -12.20 11.15 -2.34
C PHE A 163 -13.18 10.05 -1.91
N ASP A 164 -13.82 9.41 -2.88
CA ASP A 164 -14.68 8.24 -2.64
C ASP A 164 -13.83 7.01 -2.24
N VAL A 165 -12.58 6.95 -2.72
CA VAL A 165 -11.63 5.88 -2.43
C VAL A 165 -10.27 6.47 -2.03
N VAL A 166 -9.75 6.04 -0.88
CA VAL A 166 -8.36 6.30 -0.47
C VAL A 166 -7.63 4.95 -0.50
N PHE A 167 -6.61 4.83 -1.32
CA PHE A 167 -5.72 3.67 -1.37
C PHE A 167 -4.36 4.02 -0.75
N ALA A 168 -3.79 3.11 0.04
CA ALA A 168 -2.43 3.28 0.57
C ALA A 168 -1.72 1.93 0.73
N GLY A 169 -1.06 1.47 -0.34
CA GLY A 169 -0.32 0.22 -0.36
C GLY A 169 1.09 0.40 0.18
N TRP A 170 1.47 -0.36 1.21
CA TRP A 170 2.80 -0.33 1.83
C TRP A 170 3.20 1.04 2.41
N PHE A 171 2.22 1.84 2.82
CA PHE A 171 2.40 3.19 3.35
C PHE A 171 2.58 3.21 4.86
N LEU A 172 1.65 2.57 5.59
CA LEU A 172 1.56 2.67 7.06
C LEU A 172 2.75 2.01 7.78
N ASN A 173 3.39 1.01 7.17
CA ASN A 173 4.55 0.30 7.71
C ASN A 173 5.85 1.13 7.73
N TYR A 174 5.85 2.40 7.28
CA TYR A 174 6.98 3.31 7.48
C TYR A 174 6.86 4.19 8.73
N ALA A 175 5.73 4.14 9.44
CA ALA A 175 5.57 4.84 10.71
C ALA A 175 6.40 4.15 11.81
N GLY A 176 7.41 4.85 12.36
CA GLY A 176 8.23 4.36 13.46
C GLY A 176 7.70 4.76 14.83
N THR A 177 6.65 5.57 14.88
CA THR A 177 6.00 6.01 16.12
C THR A 177 4.48 5.88 16.01
N GLU A 178 3.80 5.79 17.16
CA GLU A 178 2.34 5.82 17.18
C GLU A 178 1.81 7.18 16.72
N SER A 179 2.51 8.26 17.06
CA SER A 179 2.18 9.62 16.63
C SER A 179 2.19 9.77 15.11
N GLU A 180 3.19 9.20 14.43
CA GLU A 180 3.25 9.18 12.96
C GLU A 180 2.16 8.31 12.37
N LEU A 181 1.94 7.12 12.92
CA LEU A 181 0.88 6.23 12.44
C LEU A 181 -0.51 6.89 12.56
N THR A 182 -0.79 7.52 13.70
CA THR A 182 -2.00 8.32 13.89
C THR A 182 -2.07 9.49 12.90
N SER A 183 -0.96 10.17 12.63
CA SER A 183 -0.90 11.25 11.63
C SER A 183 -1.24 10.76 10.21
N MET A 184 -0.69 9.61 9.81
CA MET A 184 -1.02 8.96 8.54
C MET A 184 -2.50 8.56 8.46
N PHE A 185 -3.08 8.07 9.56
CA PHE A 185 -4.53 7.83 9.61
C PHE A 185 -5.36 9.12 9.54
N ARG A 186 -4.86 10.25 10.08
CA ARG A 186 -5.53 11.55 9.91
C ARG A 186 -5.51 12.01 8.46
N VAL A 187 -4.42 11.78 7.74
CA VAL A 187 -4.34 12.01 6.28
C VAL A 187 -5.40 11.21 5.56
N ILE A 188 -5.52 9.91 5.86
CA ILE A 188 -6.56 9.05 5.30
C ILE A 188 -7.95 9.61 5.62
N ALA A 189 -8.23 9.93 6.90
CA ALA A 189 -9.54 10.40 7.34
C ALA A 189 -9.95 11.73 6.66
N GLN A 190 -9.03 12.68 6.50
CA GLN A 190 -9.30 13.97 5.88
C GLN A 190 -9.56 13.87 4.38
N ASN A 191 -8.90 12.93 3.71
CA ASN A 191 -9.06 12.70 2.28
C ASN A 191 -10.25 11.77 1.97
N LEU A 192 -10.81 11.08 2.96
CA LEU A 192 -11.89 10.13 2.77
C LEU A 192 -13.27 10.80 2.90
N ALA A 193 -14.08 10.70 1.84
CA ALA A 193 -15.47 11.15 1.87
C ALA A 193 -16.31 10.37 2.91
N VAL A 194 -17.37 11.01 3.40
CA VAL A 194 -18.39 10.31 4.19
C VAL A 194 -19.01 9.21 3.34
N GLY A 195 -18.95 7.97 3.81
CA GLY A 195 -19.37 6.78 3.06
C GLY A 195 -18.37 6.29 2.01
N GLY A 196 -17.22 6.97 1.86
CA GLY A 196 -16.09 6.49 1.08
C GLY A 196 -15.38 5.31 1.77
N LYS A 197 -14.47 4.67 1.04
CA LYS A 197 -13.68 3.54 1.55
C LYS A 197 -12.18 3.79 1.53
N PHE A 198 -11.53 3.51 2.66
CA PHE A 198 -10.08 3.33 2.69
C PHE A 198 -9.72 1.86 2.45
N VAL A 199 -8.69 1.61 1.64
CA VAL A 199 -8.05 0.31 1.47
C VAL A 199 -6.54 0.50 1.56
N GLY A 200 -5.90 -0.24 2.45
CA GLY A 200 -4.46 -0.25 2.58
C GLY A 200 -3.90 -1.66 2.64
N VAL A 201 -2.60 -1.71 2.44
CA VAL A 201 -1.79 -2.91 2.62
C VAL A 201 -0.66 -2.54 3.56
N THR A 202 -0.43 -3.35 4.57
CA THR A 202 0.67 -3.17 5.50
C THR A 202 1.32 -4.51 5.84
N THR A 203 2.36 -4.50 6.65
CA THR A 203 3.00 -5.71 7.18
C THR A 203 2.01 -6.57 7.98
N ASN A 204 2.24 -7.89 8.06
CA ASN A 204 1.32 -8.79 8.74
C ASN A 204 1.20 -8.48 10.24
N VAL A 205 0.06 -7.92 10.65
CA VAL A 205 -0.17 -7.46 12.03
C VAL A 205 -0.51 -8.57 13.02
N THR A 206 -0.69 -9.80 12.52
CA THR A 206 -1.08 -10.99 13.30
C THR A 206 -0.10 -12.16 13.18
N ASP A 207 1.11 -11.94 12.64
CA ASP A 207 2.12 -13.00 12.48
C ASP A 207 2.57 -13.56 13.85
N PRO A 208 2.24 -14.81 14.21
CA PRO A 208 2.62 -15.37 15.50
C PRO A 208 4.13 -15.61 15.60
N TRP A 209 4.85 -15.64 14.46
CA TRP A 209 6.29 -15.79 14.37
C TRP A 209 6.98 -14.47 13.99
N VAL A 210 6.36 -13.32 14.28
CA VAL A 210 6.89 -12.00 13.88
C VAL A 210 8.36 -11.78 14.28
N LYS A 211 8.83 -12.36 15.40
CA LYS A 211 10.22 -12.21 15.88
C LYS A 211 11.23 -13.12 15.14
N GLU A 212 10.79 -13.93 14.18
CA GLU A 212 11.62 -14.81 13.37
C GLU A 212 11.82 -14.25 11.96
N ASP A 213 13.04 -14.38 11.45
CA ASP A 213 13.35 -14.06 10.06
C ASP A 213 12.46 -14.87 9.10
N LYS A 214 12.20 -14.30 7.93
CA LYS A 214 11.43 -14.93 6.87
C LYS A 214 12.24 -14.87 5.60
N LYS A 215 12.84 -15.99 5.19
CA LYS A 215 13.80 -16.04 4.08
C LYS A 215 13.20 -16.71 2.85
N ARG A 216 13.51 -16.17 1.68
CA ARG A 216 13.09 -16.62 0.34
C ARG A 216 11.57 -16.78 0.23
N PHE A 217 10.83 -15.97 0.97
CA PHE A 217 9.39 -16.05 1.02
C PHE A 217 8.81 -15.36 -0.20
N TYR A 218 8.44 -16.17 -1.19
CA TYR A 218 7.92 -15.73 -2.48
C TYR A 218 8.74 -14.65 -3.19
N GLY A 219 10.05 -14.57 -2.97
CA GLY A 219 10.92 -13.57 -3.63
C GLY A 219 11.26 -12.34 -2.79
N ILE A 220 10.98 -12.39 -1.48
CA ILE A 220 11.51 -11.44 -0.49
C ILE A 220 12.20 -12.16 0.67
N ASP A 221 13.17 -11.49 1.27
CA ASP A 221 13.67 -11.78 2.61
C ASP A 221 13.18 -10.72 3.59
N VAL A 222 12.88 -11.11 4.82
CA VAL A 222 12.60 -10.23 5.95
C VAL A 222 13.54 -10.60 7.09
N ASP A 223 14.47 -9.70 7.38
CA ASP A 223 15.41 -9.80 8.50
C ASP A 223 14.88 -8.99 9.69
N VAL A 224 14.71 -9.62 10.85
CA VAL A 224 14.28 -8.93 12.07
C VAL A 224 15.47 -8.19 12.67
N LEU A 225 15.45 -6.87 12.58
CA LEU A 225 16.52 -6.00 13.10
C LEU A 225 16.36 -5.77 14.61
N GLU A 226 15.12 -5.55 15.06
CA GLU A 226 14.79 -5.31 16.46
C GLU A 226 13.54 -6.12 16.82
N LYS A 227 13.71 -7.15 17.66
CA LYS A 227 12.63 -8.10 18.03
C LYS A 227 11.58 -7.52 18.98
N GLU A 228 11.92 -6.46 19.69
CA GLU A 228 11.09 -5.80 20.70
C GLU A 228 11.20 -4.29 20.48
N TYR A 229 10.62 -3.83 19.37
CA TYR A 229 10.70 -2.44 19.01
C TYR A 229 9.86 -1.59 19.96
N ILE A 230 10.52 -0.69 20.69
CA ILE A 230 9.91 0.24 21.62
C ILE A 230 9.71 1.58 20.90
N ALA A 231 8.45 1.98 20.73
CA ALA A 231 8.12 3.25 20.08
C ALA A 231 8.73 4.42 20.87
N PRO A 232 9.51 5.33 20.23
CA PRO A 232 10.18 6.43 20.92
C PRO A 232 9.26 7.40 21.68
N ASP A 233 8.03 7.56 21.21
CA ASP A 233 7.04 8.50 21.73
C ASP A 233 6.22 7.93 22.89
N THR A 234 5.75 6.68 22.80
CA THR A 234 4.94 6.06 23.86
C THR A 234 5.76 5.26 24.87
N ARG A 235 7.00 4.89 24.52
CA ARG A 235 7.87 4.00 25.32
C ARG A 235 7.26 2.62 25.55
N CYS A 236 6.33 2.20 24.70
CA CYS A 236 5.75 0.88 24.71
C CYS A 236 6.37 0.00 23.63
N GLU A 237 6.50 -1.31 23.89
CA GLU A 237 6.80 -2.28 22.83
C GLU A 237 5.59 -2.34 21.89
N VAL A 238 5.79 -2.07 20.61
CA VAL A 238 4.71 -2.00 19.60
C VAL A 238 4.80 -3.09 18.54
N GLY A 239 5.96 -3.74 18.40
CA GLY A 239 6.18 -4.80 17.41
C GLY A 239 7.66 -5.01 17.13
N ILE A 240 8.02 -5.09 15.85
CA ILE A 240 9.42 -5.22 15.41
C ILE A 240 9.83 -4.10 14.44
N LYS A 241 11.14 -3.91 14.31
CA LYS A 241 11.74 -3.30 13.14
C LYS A 241 12.38 -4.39 12.28
N ALA A 242 12.13 -4.35 10.99
CA ALA A 242 12.62 -5.33 10.04
C ALA A 242 13.26 -4.68 8.82
N ARG A 243 14.13 -5.42 8.14
CA ARG A 243 14.62 -5.10 6.79
C ARG A 243 13.99 -6.04 5.81
N VAL A 244 13.34 -5.49 4.80
CA VAL A 244 12.83 -6.25 3.66
C VAL A 244 13.86 -6.15 2.54
N THR A 245 14.30 -7.29 2.02
CA THR A 245 15.13 -7.38 0.82
C THR A 245 14.32 -7.99 -0.30
N VAL A 246 14.19 -7.24 -1.39
CA VAL A 246 13.58 -7.73 -2.63
C VAL A 246 14.64 -8.49 -3.40
N LEU A 247 14.36 -9.77 -3.69
CA LEU A 247 15.28 -10.67 -4.39
C LEU A 247 15.22 -10.45 -5.92
N SER A 248 15.32 -9.19 -6.34
CA SER A 248 15.52 -8.79 -7.73
C SER A 248 16.99 -8.88 -8.13
N GLU A 249 17.31 -8.56 -9.38
CA GLU A 249 18.68 -8.45 -9.87
C GLU A 249 18.97 -7.04 -10.40
N PRO A 250 19.82 -6.23 -9.71
CA PRO A 250 20.38 -6.49 -8.40
C PRO A 250 19.32 -6.43 -7.27
N PRO A 251 19.56 -7.09 -6.13
CA PRO A 251 18.65 -6.97 -4.99
C PRO A 251 18.70 -5.56 -4.41
N PHE A 252 17.63 -5.16 -3.74
CA PHE A 252 17.58 -3.91 -2.98
C PHE A 252 16.84 -4.13 -1.67
N SER A 253 17.07 -3.25 -0.70
CA SER A 253 16.53 -3.41 0.66
C SER A 253 16.05 -2.08 1.22
N PHE A 254 15.09 -2.19 2.13
CA PHE A 254 14.53 -1.07 2.87
C PHE A 254 14.05 -1.53 4.24
N ASP A 255 14.01 -0.62 5.19
CA ASP A 255 13.57 -0.89 6.56
C ASP A 255 12.09 -0.56 6.73
N VAL A 256 11.38 -1.38 7.47
CA VAL A 256 9.96 -1.22 7.80
C VAL A 256 9.71 -1.48 9.28
N PHE A 257 8.56 -1.01 9.75
CA PHE A 257 8.01 -1.33 11.05
C PHE A 257 6.84 -2.29 10.90
N GLN A 258 6.80 -3.32 11.74
CA GLN A 258 5.69 -4.26 11.80
C GLN A 258 5.11 -4.22 13.21
N PHE A 259 4.16 -3.30 13.39
CA PHE A 259 3.41 -3.13 14.64
C PHE A 259 2.27 -4.15 14.73
N ARG A 260 1.85 -4.46 15.97
CA ARG A 260 0.70 -5.33 16.23
C ARG A 260 -0.62 -4.65 15.88
N SER A 261 -1.66 -5.43 15.63
CA SER A 261 -2.99 -4.94 15.22
C SER A 261 -3.56 -3.90 16.19
N GLU A 262 -3.37 -4.06 17.51
CA GLU A 262 -3.94 -3.15 18.51
C GLU A 262 -3.29 -1.76 18.45
N VAL A 263 -2.12 -1.62 17.83
CA VAL A 263 -1.45 -0.32 17.59
C VAL A 263 -2.13 0.42 16.45
N TYR A 264 -2.38 -0.27 15.34
CA TYR A 264 -3.12 0.29 14.21
C TYR A 264 -4.53 0.69 14.61
N GLU A 265 -5.25 -0.16 15.34
CA GLU A 265 -6.64 0.07 15.74
C GLU A 265 -6.78 1.30 16.64
N ARG A 266 -5.89 1.49 17.62
CA ARG A 266 -5.94 2.66 18.51
C ARG A 266 -5.53 3.96 17.80
N CYS A 267 -4.51 3.91 16.95
CA CYS A 267 -4.08 5.06 16.15
C CYS A 267 -5.17 5.50 15.17
N ALA A 268 -5.81 4.54 14.49
CA ALA A 268 -6.93 4.82 13.60
C ALA A 268 -8.13 5.39 14.35
N LYS A 269 -8.46 4.83 15.52
CA LYS A 269 -9.54 5.34 16.38
C LYS A 269 -9.29 6.78 16.82
N GLU A 270 -8.06 7.12 17.20
CA GLU A 270 -7.67 8.49 17.53
C GLU A 270 -7.82 9.44 16.33
N ALA A 271 -7.61 8.95 15.11
CA ALA A 271 -7.83 9.68 13.87
C ALA A 271 -9.31 9.75 13.44
N GLY A 272 -10.24 9.14 14.19
CA GLY A 272 -11.67 9.13 13.87
C GLY A 272 -12.10 8.03 12.90
N LEU A 273 -11.25 7.02 12.68
CA LEU A 273 -11.50 5.89 11.81
C LEU A 273 -11.69 4.60 12.61
N GLN A 274 -12.50 3.68 12.08
CA GLN A 274 -12.58 2.30 12.53
C GLN A 274 -11.94 1.39 11.50
N VAL A 275 -11.01 0.55 11.94
CA VAL A 275 -10.27 -0.40 11.10
C VAL A 275 -11.00 -1.74 11.01
N ILE A 276 -10.94 -2.36 9.83
CA ILE A 276 -11.42 -3.71 9.55
C ILE A 276 -10.30 -4.47 8.84
N TRP A 277 -9.82 -5.56 9.43
CA TRP A 277 -8.85 -6.44 8.79
C TRP A 277 -9.53 -7.40 7.81
N ARG A 278 -8.97 -7.55 6.60
CA ARG A 278 -9.49 -8.43 5.56
C ARG A 278 -8.56 -9.60 5.30
N GLU A 279 -9.15 -10.74 4.96
CA GLU A 279 -8.43 -11.92 4.50
C GLU A 279 -7.88 -11.69 3.09
N HIS A 280 -6.75 -12.31 2.79
CA HIS A 280 -6.18 -12.33 1.44
C HIS A 280 -7.07 -13.12 0.49
N VAL A 281 -7.24 -12.58 -0.71
CA VAL A 281 -7.82 -13.34 -1.83
C VAL A 281 -6.67 -13.86 -2.68
N LEU A 282 -6.41 -15.16 -2.59
CA LEU A 282 -5.39 -15.80 -3.42
C LEU A 282 -5.95 -16.15 -4.80
N PRO A 283 -5.13 -16.07 -5.86
CA PRO A 283 -5.50 -16.56 -7.18
C PRO A 283 -5.99 -18.02 -7.15
N ASP A 284 -7.14 -18.27 -7.78
CA ASP A 284 -7.65 -19.62 -7.99
C ASP A 284 -7.13 -20.15 -9.33
N ASP A 285 -5.90 -20.63 -9.32
CA ASP A 285 -5.21 -21.11 -10.52
C ASP A 285 -4.50 -22.45 -10.29
N GLU A 286 -3.84 -22.97 -11.33
CA GLU A 286 -3.17 -24.27 -11.31
C GLU A 286 -2.15 -24.43 -10.16
N ARG A 287 -1.60 -23.31 -9.64
CA ARG A 287 -0.63 -23.33 -8.54
C ARG A 287 -1.26 -23.73 -7.21
N LYS A 288 -2.57 -23.51 -7.05
CA LYS A 288 -3.31 -23.97 -5.87
C LYS A 288 -3.23 -25.50 -5.71
N GLN A 289 -3.18 -26.23 -6.82
CA GLN A 289 -3.09 -27.70 -6.80
C GLN A 289 -1.70 -28.22 -6.44
N THR A 290 -0.66 -27.38 -6.52
CA THR A 290 0.73 -27.78 -6.24
C THR A 290 1.16 -27.50 -4.80
N GLY A 291 0.27 -26.92 -3.98
CA GLY A 291 0.62 -26.44 -2.63
C GLY A 291 1.44 -25.15 -2.64
N PHE A 292 1.57 -24.48 -3.80
CA PHE A 292 2.36 -23.27 -3.93
C PHE A 292 1.95 -22.18 -2.94
N TRP A 293 0.68 -22.11 -2.55
CA TRP A 293 0.13 -21.09 -1.65
C TRP A 293 0.13 -21.48 -0.16
N ASP A 294 0.53 -22.70 0.18
CA ASP A 294 0.42 -23.23 1.55
C ASP A 294 1.25 -22.42 2.55
N GLU A 295 2.46 -22.03 2.14
CA GLU A 295 3.33 -21.21 2.99
C GLU A 295 2.77 -19.79 3.16
N TRP A 296 2.18 -19.22 2.10
CA TRP A 296 1.49 -17.94 2.17
C TRP A 296 0.33 -17.96 3.15
N LEU A 297 -0.55 -18.96 3.04
CA LEU A 297 -1.71 -19.14 3.93
C LEU A 297 -1.29 -19.35 5.38
N ARG A 298 -0.16 -20.03 5.61
CA ARG A 298 0.36 -20.28 6.96
C ARG A 298 0.92 -19.02 7.61
N ARG A 299 1.64 -18.17 6.87
CA ARG A 299 2.36 -17.02 7.43
C ARG A 299 2.47 -15.87 6.41
N PRO A 300 1.36 -15.17 6.08
CA PRO A 300 1.38 -14.12 5.06
C PRO A 300 2.36 -13.00 5.45
N THR A 301 2.91 -12.30 4.46
CA THR A 301 3.81 -11.14 4.69
C THR A 301 3.06 -9.86 4.96
N SER A 302 1.82 -9.76 4.48
CA SER A 302 1.00 -8.56 4.57
C SER A 302 -0.28 -8.80 5.35
N SER A 303 -0.94 -7.70 5.71
CA SER A 303 -2.34 -7.66 6.11
C SER A 303 -3.06 -6.61 5.25
N ILE A 304 -4.34 -6.89 4.96
CA ILE A 304 -5.21 -5.95 4.25
C ILE A 304 -6.03 -5.21 5.28
N ILE A 305 -6.00 -3.88 5.19
CA ILE A 305 -6.67 -2.99 6.12
C ILE A 305 -7.71 -2.17 5.36
N GLU A 306 -8.96 -2.21 5.81
CA GLU A 306 -9.98 -1.25 5.42
C GLU A 306 -10.26 -0.31 6.59
N ALA A 307 -10.73 0.90 6.29
CA ALA A 307 -11.23 1.79 7.32
C ALA A 307 -12.43 2.59 6.85
N ILE A 308 -13.30 2.90 7.80
CA ILE A 308 -14.46 3.78 7.63
C ILE A 308 -14.44 4.85 8.72
N HIS A 309 -15.09 5.99 8.47
CA HIS A 309 -15.33 6.98 9.51
C HIS A 309 -16.14 6.37 10.66
N CYS A 310 -15.75 6.64 11.91
CA CYS A 310 -16.56 6.31 13.06
C CYS A 310 -17.93 7.02 12.95
N SER A 311 -19.02 6.28 13.14
CA SER A 311 -20.34 6.89 13.30
C SER A 311 -20.33 7.80 14.54
N ARG A 312 -20.68 9.07 14.35
CA ARG A 312 -20.90 10.01 15.46
C ARG A 312 -22.11 9.62 16.29
#